data_AF-A0AAD5A161-F1
#
_entry.id   AF-A0AAD5A161-F1
#
_cell.length_a   1.000
_cell.length_b   1.000
_cell.length_c   1.000
_cell.angle_alpha   90.00
_cell.angle_beta   90.00
_cell.angle_gamma   90.00
#
_symmetry.space_group_name_H-M   'P 1'
#
loop_
_entity.id
_entity.type
_entity.pdbx_description
1 polymer ?
#
loop_
_entity_poly.entity_id
_entity_poly.type
_entity_poly.pdbx_seq_one_letter_code
_entity_poly.pdbx_strand_id
1 'polypeptide(L)'
;VISKACWGVTYTPDHVCALKGTSVDLSCSYTHPAEHPVRTSVWFIKQKADGEPVDVREDGEYQGRVQDTQNSQNNCSLRITNLRETDAQTYRFRFYTDGCDYTGEPGVSLSVT
;
A
#
# COMPACT_ATOMS: atom_id res chain seq x y z
N VAL A 1 26.99 -19.80 0.43
CA VAL A 1 26.24 -18.55 0.68
C VAL A 1 24.77 -18.87 0.44
N ILE A 2 23.98 -19.05 1.49
CA ILE A 2 22.54 -19.34 1.35
C ILE A 2 21.84 -17.99 1.22
N SER A 3 21.32 -17.67 0.04
CA SER A 3 20.56 -16.46 -0.22
C SER A 3 19.29 -16.47 0.63
N LYS A 4 19.27 -15.64 1.68
CA LYS A 4 18.09 -15.37 2.51
C LYS A 4 16.98 -14.82 1.60
N ALA A 5 15.83 -15.48 1.59
CA ALA A 5 14.64 -15.07 0.84
C ALA A 5 14.23 -13.64 1.22
N CYS A 6 14.32 -12.71 0.26
CA CYS A 6 14.16 -11.28 0.48
C CYS A 6 12.68 -10.90 0.58
N TRP A 7 12.26 -10.59 1.80
CA TRP A 7 11.05 -9.79 2.04
C TRP A 7 11.24 -8.43 1.39
N GLY A 8 10.24 -7.94 0.67
CA GLY A 8 10.37 -6.68 -0.05
C GLY A 8 9.03 -6.17 -0.55
N VAL A 9 8.97 -4.86 -0.73
CA VAL A 9 7.87 -4.17 -1.41
C VAL A 9 8.51 -3.20 -2.39
N THR A 10 8.01 -3.17 -3.62
CA THR A 10 8.46 -2.26 -4.67
C THR A 10 7.27 -1.41 -5.09
N TYR A 11 7.44 -0.09 -5.01
CA TYR A 11 6.52 0.89 -5.55
C TYR A 11 7.02 1.36 -6.91
N THR A 12 6.13 1.49 -7.90
CA THR A 12 6.55 1.94 -9.23
C THR A 12 5.44 2.78 -9.88
N PRO A 13 5.60 4.10 -9.98
CA PRO A 13 6.68 4.93 -9.44
C PRO A 13 6.56 5.12 -7.91
N ASP A 14 7.59 5.71 -7.30
CA ASP A 14 7.62 6.15 -5.89
C ASP A 14 6.97 7.53 -5.68
N HIS A 15 6.73 8.29 -6.75
CA HIS A 15 5.94 9.53 -6.75
C HIS A 15 4.95 9.55 -7.91
N VAL A 16 3.70 9.90 -7.63
CA VAL A 16 2.61 9.99 -8.61
C VAL A 16 1.94 11.36 -8.51
N CYS A 17 1.64 11.97 -9.66
CA CYS A 17 0.82 13.18 -9.73
C CYS A 17 -0.52 12.83 -10.39
N ALA A 18 -1.62 13.35 -9.85
CA ALA A 18 -2.95 13.17 -10.42
C ALA A 18 -3.80 14.43 -10.24
N LEU A 19 -4.81 14.59 -11.09
CA LEU A 19 -5.71 15.74 -11.02
C LEU A 19 -6.81 15.51 -9.98
N LYS A 20 -7.27 16.58 -9.34
CA LYS A 20 -8.44 16.55 -8.48
C LYS A 20 -9.67 16.00 -9.24
N GLY A 21 -10.43 15.13 -8.58
CA GLY A 21 -11.62 14.48 -9.14
C GLY A 21 -11.34 13.30 -10.06
N THR A 22 -10.08 13.01 -10.44
CA THR A 22 -9.73 11.82 -11.23
C THR A 22 -9.50 10.60 -10.35
N SER A 23 -9.03 9.50 -10.95
CA SER A 23 -8.56 8.32 -10.24
C SER A 23 -7.06 8.14 -10.44
N VAL A 24 -6.41 7.45 -9.51
CA VAL A 24 -5.00 7.06 -9.59
C VAL A 24 -4.84 5.60 -9.17
N ASP A 25 -3.92 4.90 -9.83
CA ASP A 25 -3.50 3.56 -9.45
C ASP A 25 -2.08 3.65 -8.86
N LEU A 26 -1.96 3.41 -7.56
CA LEU A 26 -0.69 3.33 -6.85
C LEU A 26 -0.11 1.94 -7.02
N SER A 27 0.75 1.77 -8.02
CA SER A 27 1.26 0.46 -8.41
C SER A 27 2.32 -0.06 -7.44
N CYS A 28 2.15 -1.32 -7.05
CA CYS A 28 2.91 -1.96 -5.99
C CYS A 28 3.05 -3.47 -6.25
N SER A 29 4.23 -4.02 -5.96
CA SER A 29 4.46 -5.46 -5.86
C SER A 29 5.21 -5.82 -4.57
N TYR A 30 5.03 -7.03 -4.07
CA TYR A 30 5.74 -7.50 -2.87
C TYR A 30 6.38 -8.88 -3.07
N THR A 31 7.40 -9.19 -2.28
CA THR A 31 8.06 -10.49 -2.28
C THR A 31 8.13 -11.02 -0.86
N HIS A 32 7.92 -12.32 -0.71
CA HIS A 32 8.03 -13.04 0.55
C HIS A 32 8.51 -14.47 0.30
N PRO A 33 9.13 -15.13 1.28
CA PRO A 33 9.46 -16.55 1.19
C PRO A 33 8.19 -17.40 1.01
N ALA A 34 8.25 -18.46 0.20
CA ALA A 34 7.11 -19.33 -0.08
C ALA A 34 6.58 -20.04 1.17
N GLU A 35 7.45 -20.26 2.17
CA GLU A 35 7.13 -20.88 3.45
C GLU A 35 6.32 -19.95 4.36
N HIS A 36 6.25 -18.65 4.03
CA HIS A 36 5.57 -17.62 4.83
C HIS A 36 4.47 -16.96 3.99
N PRO A 37 3.32 -17.62 3.77
CA PRO A 37 2.24 -17.04 2.99
C PRO A 37 1.69 -15.78 3.66
N VAL A 38 1.37 -14.77 2.85
CA VAL A 38 0.69 -13.56 3.33
C VAL A 38 -0.74 -13.90 3.75
N ARG A 39 -1.10 -13.48 4.96
CA ARG A 39 -2.43 -13.68 5.55
C ARG A 39 -3.32 -12.47 5.35
N THR A 40 -2.78 -11.29 5.60
CA THR A 40 -3.48 -10.02 5.48
C THR A 40 -2.51 -8.94 5.02
N SER A 41 -3.07 -7.85 4.53
CA SER A 41 -2.30 -6.69 4.10
C SER A 41 -3.13 -5.44 4.21
N VAL A 42 -2.46 -4.32 4.45
CA VAL A 42 -3.08 -3.02 4.66
C VAL A 42 -2.33 -1.95 3.88
N TRP A 43 -3.08 -0.98 3.37
CA TRP A 43 -2.54 0.28 2.91
C TRP A 43 -2.78 1.34 3.97
N PHE A 44 -1.80 2.17 4.29
CA PHE A 44 -1.95 3.15 5.36
C PHE A 44 -1.18 4.44 5.08
N ILE A 45 -1.69 5.54 5.65
CA ILE A 45 -1.03 6.85 5.72
C ILE A 45 -0.82 7.31 7.17
N LYS A 46 -1.45 6.64 8.14
CA LYS A 46 -1.37 6.95 9.59
C LYS A 46 -1.15 5.66 10.37
N GLN A 47 -0.59 5.80 11.56
CA GLN A 47 -0.44 4.73 12.54
C GLN A 47 -1.09 5.16 13.86
N LYS A 48 -1.51 4.17 14.66
CA LYS A 48 -1.97 4.36 16.04
C LYS A 48 -0.78 4.61 16.97
N ALA A 49 -1.07 4.91 18.24
CA ALA A 49 -0.04 5.17 19.24
C ALA A 49 0.88 3.96 19.53
N ASP A 50 0.41 2.75 19.27
CA ASP A 50 1.16 1.50 19.39
C ASP A 50 1.95 1.14 18.11
N GLY A 51 1.89 2.00 17.08
CA GLY A 51 2.54 1.78 15.79
C GLY A 51 1.73 0.95 14.79
N GLU A 52 0.53 0.49 15.17
CA GLU A 52 -0.28 -0.31 14.25
C GLU A 52 -0.90 0.58 13.16
N PRO A 53 -0.74 0.23 11.86
CA PRO A 53 -1.32 0.99 10.76
C PRO A 53 -2.85 1.03 10.83
N VAL A 54 -3.41 2.15 10.39
CA VAL A 54 -4.85 2.27 10.12
C VAL A 54 -5.06 2.07 8.63
N ASP A 55 -5.82 1.04 8.25
CA ASP A 55 -6.07 0.76 6.84
C ASP A 55 -6.89 1.90 6.22
N VAL A 56 -6.41 2.45 5.10
CA VAL A 56 -7.14 3.46 4.32
C VAL A 56 -8.50 2.96 3.86
N ARG A 57 -8.71 1.64 3.75
CA ARG A 57 -10.00 1.03 3.40
C ARG A 57 -11.04 1.19 4.52
N GLU A 58 -10.59 1.33 5.76
CA GLU A 58 -11.42 1.51 6.95
C GLU A 58 -11.55 2.99 7.34
N ASP A 59 -10.76 3.89 6.73
CA ASP A 59 -10.85 5.32 6.95
C ASP A 59 -12.09 5.90 6.24
N GLY A 60 -12.97 6.56 7.01
CA GLY A 60 -14.20 7.16 6.51
C GLY A 60 -13.99 8.18 5.39
N GLU A 61 -12.83 8.85 5.34
CA GLU A 61 -12.50 9.78 4.25
C GLU A 61 -12.34 9.07 2.90
N TYR A 62 -12.01 7.79 2.90
CA TYR A 62 -11.72 6.96 1.74
C TYR A 62 -12.84 5.96 1.40
N GLN A 63 -13.88 5.90 2.23
CA GLN A 63 -15.01 5.00 2.05
C GLN A 63 -15.67 5.18 0.68
N GLY A 64 -15.80 4.08 -0.07
CA GLY A 64 -16.37 4.08 -1.42
C GLY A 64 -15.46 4.67 -2.52
N ARG A 65 -14.25 5.14 -2.17
CA ARG A 65 -13.28 5.71 -3.11
C ARG A 65 -12.10 4.79 -3.39
N VAL A 66 -11.77 3.92 -2.44
CA VAL A 66 -10.68 2.95 -2.55
C VAL A 66 -11.17 1.64 -3.15
N GLN A 67 -10.41 1.11 -4.10
CA GLN A 67 -10.65 -0.18 -4.74
C GLN A 67 -9.38 -1.02 -4.67
N ASP A 68 -9.55 -2.29 -4.28
CA ASP A 68 -8.46 -3.26 -4.34
C ASP A 68 -8.25 -3.71 -5.79
N THR A 69 -7.01 -3.67 -6.26
CA THR A 69 -6.64 -4.08 -7.62
C THR A 69 -5.73 -5.31 -7.64
N GLN A 70 -5.77 -6.10 -6.55
CA GLN A 70 -5.11 -7.41 -6.41
C GLN A 70 -5.55 -8.42 -7.49
N ASN A 71 -5.07 -8.23 -8.72
CA ASN A 71 -5.42 -9.05 -9.88
C ASN A 71 -4.46 -10.24 -10.10
N SER A 72 -3.37 -10.31 -9.34
CA SER A 72 -2.36 -11.37 -9.47
C SER A 72 -1.68 -11.66 -8.13
N GLN A 73 -1.04 -12.82 -8.04
CA GLN A 73 -0.14 -13.15 -6.94
C GLN A 73 0.87 -12.01 -6.76
N ASN A 74 1.01 -11.53 -5.53
CA ASN A 74 1.97 -10.50 -5.12
C ASN A 74 1.77 -9.07 -5.66
N ASN A 75 0.65 -8.78 -6.32
CA ASN A 75 0.28 -7.41 -6.65
C ASN A 75 -0.34 -6.76 -5.42
N CYS A 76 0.15 -5.58 -5.01
CA CYS A 76 -0.40 -4.81 -3.90
C CYS A 76 -1.01 -3.48 -4.34
N SER A 77 -1.29 -3.29 -5.62
CA SER A 77 -1.69 -1.99 -6.16
C SER A 77 -3.02 -1.49 -5.56
N LEU A 78 -3.09 -0.19 -5.30
CA LEU A 78 -4.26 0.48 -4.72
C LEU A 78 -4.83 1.49 -5.70
N ARG A 79 -6.14 1.41 -5.99
CA ARG A 79 -6.82 2.44 -6.76
C ARG A 79 -7.59 3.38 -5.85
N ILE A 80 -7.38 4.69 -6.03
CA ILE A 80 -8.13 5.73 -5.34
C ILE A 80 -8.89 6.53 -6.41
N THR A 81 -10.19 6.69 -6.20
CA THR A 81 -11.09 7.41 -7.12
C THR A 81 -11.58 8.72 -6.49
N ASN A 82 -12.04 9.65 -7.33
CA ASN A 82 -12.54 10.96 -6.90
C ASN A 82 -11.55 11.66 -5.95
N LEU A 83 -10.33 11.88 -6.47
CA LEU A 83 -9.22 12.43 -5.69
C LEU A 83 -9.50 13.83 -5.14
N ARG A 84 -9.01 14.06 -3.93
CA ARG A 84 -9.10 15.32 -3.19
C ARG A 84 -7.69 15.82 -2.87
N GLU A 85 -7.54 17.11 -2.66
CA GLU A 85 -6.25 17.70 -2.21
C GLU A 85 -5.75 17.06 -0.91
N THR A 86 -6.66 16.63 -0.02
CA THR A 86 -6.33 15.93 1.23
C THR A 86 -5.75 14.53 1.03
N ASP A 87 -5.95 13.93 -0.15
CA ASP A 87 -5.36 12.64 -0.51
C ASP A 87 -3.88 12.77 -0.90
N ALA A 88 -3.34 13.99 -0.99
CA ALA A 88 -1.91 14.22 -1.24
C ALA A 88 -1.09 13.80 0.00
N GLN A 89 -0.62 12.56 0.00
CA GLN A 89 0.03 11.89 1.14
C GLN A 89 1.05 10.86 0.66
N THR A 90 1.87 10.34 1.57
CA THR A 90 2.71 9.15 1.33
C THR A 90 2.00 7.90 1.83
N TYR A 91 1.64 7.03 0.90
CA TYR A 91 0.98 5.76 1.16
C TYR A 91 2.00 4.65 1.32
N ARG A 92 1.82 3.83 2.35
CA ARG A 92 2.65 2.64 2.61
C ARG A 92 1.80 1.38 2.59
N PHE A 93 2.45 0.29 2.25
CA PHE A 93 1.87 -1.05 2.22
C PHE A 93 2.57 -1.90 3.27
N ARG A 94 1.78 -2.56 4.10
CA ARG A 94 2.26 -3.57 5.06
C ARG A 94 1.54 -4.87 4.83
N PHE A 95 2.26 -5.97 4.88
CA PHE A 95 1.68 -7.30 4.83
C PHE A 95 2.12 -8.12 6.03
N TYR A 96 1.25 -9.05 6.44
CA TYR A 96 1.43 -9.91 7.61
C TYR A 96 1.48 -11.36 7.17
N THR A 97 2.39 -12.11 7.75
CA THR A 97 2.52 -13.57 7.62
C THR A 97 2.40 -14.21 9.00
N ASP A 98 2.44 -15.54 9.08
CA ASP A 98 2.26 -16.28 10.34
C ASP A 98 3.32 -16.01 11.42
N GLY A 99 4.41 -15.29 11.13
CA GLY A 99 5.46 -15.00 12.10
C GLY A 99 6.17 -13.66 11.96
N CYS A 100 5.86 -12.89 10.91
CA CYS A 100 6.49 -11.59 10.63
C CYS A 100 5.50 -10.68 9.91
N ASP A 101 5.69 -9.38 10.08
CA ASP A 101 5.15 -8.35 9.22
C ASP A 101 6.29 -7.65 8.45
N TYR A 102 5.95 -7.03 7.33
CA TYR A 102 6.90 -6.22 6.57
C TYR A 102 6.21 -5.00 5.98
N THR A 103 6.80 -3.83 6.20
CA THR A 103 6.35 -2.56 5.64
C THR A 103 7.30 -2.13 4.54
N GLY A 104 6.74 -1.81 3.37
CA GLY A 104 7.50 -1.21 2.29
C GLY A 104 7.89 0.23 2.60
N GLU A 105 9.18 0.54 2.49
CA GLU A 105 9.71 1.90 2.60
C GLU A 105 10.31 2.35 1.26
N PRO A 106 10.25 3.65 0.91
CA PRO A 106 9.68 4.77 1.68
C PRO A 106 8.15 4.92 1.58
N GLY A 107 7.49 4.08 0.77
CA GLY A 107 6.11 4.27 0.33
C GLY A 107 6.03 4.93 -1.05
N VAL A 108 4.81 5.27 -1.48
CA VAL A 108 4.53 6.05 -2.69
C VAL A 108 3.89 7.37 -2.32
N SER A 109 4.44 8.48 -2.82
CA SER A 109 3.93 9.82 -2.56
C SER A 109 2.98 10.25 -3.67
N LEU A 110 1.77 10.66 -3.30
CA LEU A 110 0.77 11.19 -4.21
C LEU A 110 0.70 12.72 -4.08
N SER A 111 0.77 13.42 -5.20
CA SER A 111 0.45 14.83 -5.32
C SER A 111 -0.86 15.00 -6.08
N VAL A 112 -1.74 15.89 -5.60
CA VAL A 112 -3.02 16.22 -6.24
C VAL A 112 -3.04 17.70 -6.63
N THR A 113 -3.34 17.98 -7.90
CA THR A 113 -3.37 19.34 -8.48
C THR A 113 -4.70 19.67 -9.14
#